data_AF-A0A1M4EAF5-F1
#
_entry.id   AF-A0A1M4EAF5-F1
#
_cell.length_a   1.000
_cell.length_b   1.000
_cell.length_c   1.000
_cell.angle_alpha   90.00
_cell.angle_beta   90.00
_cell.angle_gamma   90.00
#
_symmetry.space_group_name_H-M   'P 1'
#
loop_
_entity.id
_entity.type
_entity.pdbx_description
1 polymer ?
#
loop_
_entity_poly.entity_id
_entity_poly.type
_entity_poly.pdbx_seq_one_letter_code
_entity_poly.pdbx_strand_id
1 'polypeptide(L)'
;MTSGSHRPLTDTTWAQIAARLIDAAGIAPYGDLNACRWIALRHARDHIHLVATLVRQDGRIPELRGNWHRMRETRDQIEAELELAQHSEPADKGIWCWGSGQKSAVLWS
;
A
#
# COMPACT_ATOMS: atom_id res chain seq x y z
N MET A 1 17.04 -18.95 20.68
CA MET A 1 15.83 -18.27 20.15
C MET A 1 16.20 -16.81 19.90
N THR A 2 16.71 -16.49 18.72
CA THR A 2 16.93 -15.09 18.32
C THR A 2 15.58 -14.52 17.89
N SER A 3 14.95 -13.71 18.73
CA SER A 3 13.93 -12.76 18.25
C SER A 3 14.63 -11.91 17.18
N GLY A 4 14.33 -12.20 15.92
CA GLY A 4 14.92 -11.49 14.79
C GLY A 4 14.55 -10.02 14.91
N SER A 5 15.53 -9.16 15.15
CA SER A 5 15.32 -7.72 15.15
C SER A 5 14.97 -7.29 13.72
N HIS A 6 13.68 -7.30 13.37
CA HIS A 6 13.23 -6.74 12.10
C HIS A 6 13.55 -5.25 12.10
N ARG A 7 14.50 -4.82 11.27
CA ARG A 7 14.81 -3.40 11.14
C ARG A 7 13.56 -2.68 10.62
N PRO A 8 13.09 -1.61 11.29
CA PRO A 8 11.97 -0.84 10.78
C PRO A 8 12.29 -0.25 9.40
N LEU A 9 11.34 -0.33 8.47
CA LEU A 9 11.45 0.32 7.17
C LEU A 9 11.42 1.84 7.33
N THR A 10 12.19 2.53 6.48
CA THR A 10 12.19 3.99 6.42
C THR A 10 10.92 4.51 5.74
N ASP A 11 10.53 5.76 6.01
CA ASP A 11 9.36 6.35 5.36
C ASP A 11 9.54 6.44 3.83
N THR A 12 10.76 6.64 3.34
CA THR A 12 11.08 6.60 1.89
C THR A 12 10.84 5.21 1.31
N THR A 13 11.27 4.16 2.00
CA THR A 13 11.02 2.77 1.58
C THR A 13 9.52 2.49 1.58
N TRP A 14 8.79 2.92 2.62
CA TRP A 14 7.33 2.81 2.66
C TRP A 14 6.66 3.54 1.51
N ALA A 15 7.12 4.75 1.15
CA ALA A 15 6.58 5.51 0.02
C ALA A 15 6.78 4.78 -1.32
N GLN A 16 7.95 4.15 -1.52
CA GLN A 16 8.23 3.34 -2.71
C GLN A 16 7.32 2.10 -2.79
N ILE A 17 7.14 1.40 -1.67
CA ILE A 17 6.23 0.26 -1.56
C ILE A 17 4.79 0.69 -1.89
N ALA A 18 4.34 1.79 -1.29
CA ALA A 18 3.01 2.35 -1.52
C ALA A 18 2.75 2.66 -2.99
N ALA A 19 3.70 3.31 -3.66
CA ALA A 19 3.60 3.67 -5.08
C ALA A 19 3.51 2.43 -5.99
N ARG A 20 4.29 1.38 -5.69
CA ARG A 20 4.22 0.12 -6.45
C ARG A 20 2.89 -0.60 -6.25
N LEU A 21 2.38 -0.62 -5.02
CA LEU A 21 1.11 -1.28 -4.71
C LEU A 21 -0.09 -0.54 -5.32
N ILE A 22 -0.10 0.79 -5.35
CA ILE A 22 -1.20 1.57 -5.94
C ILE A 22 -1.23 1.46 -7.48
N ASP A 23 -0.05 1.35 -8.09
CA ASP A 23 0.13 1.06 -9.52
C ASP A 23 -0.40 -0.34 -9.85
N ALA A 24 0.06 -1.36 -9.12
CA ALA A 24 -0.40 -2.75 -9.26
C ALA A 24 -1.92 -2.89 -9.04
N ALA A 25 -2.49 -2.11 -8.12
CA ALA A 25 -3.92 -2.07 -7.87
C ALA A 25 -4.74 -1.51 -9.05
N GLY A 26 -4.10 -0.84 -10.01
CA GLY A 26 -4.75 -0.13 -11.12
C GLY A 26 -5.41 1.19 -10.70
N ILE A 27 -5.17 1.66 -9.48
CA ILE A 27 -5.79 2.88 -8.94
C ILE A 27 -5.06 4.13 -9.44
N ALA A 28 -3.73 4.11 -9.38
CA ALA A 28 -2.90 5.16 -9.92
C ALA A 28 -1.69 4.59 -10.68
N PRO A 29 -1.92 4.13 -11.92
CA PRO A 29 -0.84 3.62 -12.76
C PRO A 29 0.24 4.67 -13.04
N TYR A 30 1.50 4.26 -13.11
CA TYR A 30 2.60 5.16 -13.44
C TYR A 30 2.39 5.84 -14.80
N GLY A 31 2.59 7.17 -14.83
CA GLY A 31 2.42 7.99 -16.03
C GLY A 31 0.99 8.40 -16.35
N ASP A 32 -0.01 7.90 -15.60
CA ASP A 32 -1.41 8.29 -15.79
C ASP A 32 -1.75 9.55 -15.00
N LEU A 33 -1.69 10.71 -15.67
CA LEU A 33 -2.01 12.00 -15.06
C LEU A 33 -3.49 12.14 -14.65
N ASN A 34 -4.38 11.30 -15.19
CA ASN A 34 -5.81 11.28 -14.87
C ASN A 34 -6.19 10.20 -13.85
N ALA A 35 -5.21 9.51 -13.26
CA ALA A 35 -5.40 8.52 -12.22
C ALA A 35 -6.23 9.02 -11.02
N CYS A 36 -6.70 8.07 -10.22
CA CYS A 36 -7.37 8.37 -8.96
C CYS A 36 -6.43 9.15 -8.02
N ARG A 37 -7.00 10.02 -7.19
CA ARG A 37 -6.25 10.68 -6.12
C ARG A 37 -6.13 9.71 -4.96
N TRP A 38 -4.94 9.62 -4.37
CA TRP A 38 -4.65 8.67 -3.32
C TRP A 38 -3.63 9.22 -2.34
N ILE A 39 -3.60 8.65 -1.13
CA ILE A 39 -2.63 8.95 -0.08
C ILE A 39 -2.17 7.66 0.59
N ALA A 40 -0.92 7.66 1.05
CA ALA A 40 -0.40 6.64 1.96
C ALA A 40 -0.32 7.22 3.37
N LEU A 41 -0.87 6.52 4.35
CA LEU A 41 -0.80 6.89 5.75
C LEU A 41 0.01 5.85 6.52
N ARG A 42 1.06 6.29 7.21
CA ARG A 42 1.80 5.41 8.12
C ARG A 42 1.10 5.36 9.47
N HIS A 43 0.55 4.21 9.82
CA HIS A 43 -0.15 4.01 11.09
C HIS A 43 0.78 3.45 12.16
N ALA A 44 1.58 2.45 11.82
CA ALA A 44 2.49 1.81 12.75
C ALA A 44 3.86 1.54 12.12
N ARG A 45 4.74 0.90 12.89
CA ARG A 45 6.09 0.58 12.43
C ARG A 45 6.10 -0.42 11.29
N ASP A 46 5.13 -1.32 11.29
CA ASP A 46 5.01 -2.51 10.44
C ASP A 46 3.94 -2.39 9.36
N HIS A 47 3.08 -1.37 9.37
CA HIS A 47 2.06 -1.21 8.33
C HIS A 47 1.65 0.25 8.04
N ILE A 48 1.13 0.40 6.81
CA ILE A 48 0.56 1.63 6.25
C ILE A 48 -0.86 1.35 5.73
N HIS A 49 -1.67 2.39 5.59
CA HIS A 49 -2.93 2.36 4.85
C HIS A 49 -2.79 3.08 3.51
N LEU A 50 -3.34 2.48 2.46
CA LEU A 50 -3.55 3.15 1.18
C LEU A 50 -5.01 3.55 1.08
N VAL A 51 -5.27 4.82 0.81
CA VAL A 51 -6.62 5.37 0.65
C VAL A 51 -6.69 6.07 -0.69
N ALA A 52 -7.71 5.76 -1.48
CA ALA A 52 -7.89 6.33 -2.81
C ALA A 52 -9.35 6.66 -3.11
N THR A 53 -9.55 7.64 -3.99
CA THR A 53 -10.84 7.82 -4.66
C THR A 53 -11.07 6.68 -5.64
N LEU A 54 -12.34 6.33 -5.89
CA LEU A 54 -12.71 5.32 -6.91
C LEU A 54 -13.26 5.96 -8.20
N VAL A 55 -13.17 7.29 -8.29
CA VAL A 55 -13.42 8.04 -9.51
C VAL A 55 -12.11 8.70 -9.90
N ARG A 56 -11.71 8.46 -11.14
CA ARG A 56 -10.55 9.07 -11.79
C ARG A 56 -10.82 10.54 -12.10
N GLN A 57 -9.77 11.29 -12.38
CA GLN A 57 -9.93 12.71 -12.74
C GLN A 57 -10.62 12.92 -14.09
N ASP A 58 -10.57 11.91 -14.96
CA ASP A 58 -11.32 11.86 -16.22
C ASP A 58 -12.75 11.31 -16.07
N GLY A 59 -13.22 11.07 -14.84
CA GLY A 59 -14.58 10.61 -14.53
C GLY A 59 -14.81 9.10 -14.71
N ARG A 60 -13.83 8.33 -15.19
CA ARG A 60 -13.94 6.87 -15.29
C ARG A 60 -13.69 6.20 -13.94
N ILE A 61 -14.15 4.96 -13.82
CA ILE A 61 -13.82 4.08 -12.69
C ILE A 61 -12.54 3.29 -13.07
N PRO A 62 -11.54 3.15 -12.18
CA PRO A 62 -10.36 2.34 -12.45
C PRO A 62 -10.72 0.85 -12.60
N GLU A 63 -9.90 0.09 -13.33
CA GLU A 63 -10.10 -1.35 -13.47
C GLU A 63 -9.62 -2.09 -12.21
N LEU A 64 -10.57 -2.45 -11.35
CA LEU A 64 -10.32 -3.08 -10.05
C LEU A 64 -10.40 -4.62 -10.12
N ARG A 65 -10.86 -5.21 -11.21
CA ARG A 65 -11.01 -6.65 -11.32
C ARG A 65 -9.66 -7.34 -11.16
N GLY A 66 -9.59 -8.29 -10.23
CA GLY A 66 -8.37 -9.05 -9.94
C GLY A 66 -7.21 -8.21 -9.40
N ASN A 67 -7.44 -6.98 -8.94
CA ASN A 67 -6.39 -6.13 -8.39
C ASN A 67 -5.66 -6.78 -7.19
N TRP A 68 -6.38 -7.53 -6.36
CA TRP A 68 -5.81 -8.22 -5.21
C TRP A 68 -4.74 -9.25 -5.59
N HIS A 69 -4.87 -9.92 -6.75
CA HIS A 69 -3.85 -10.84 -7.24
C HIS A 69 -2.58 -10.09 -7.64
N ARG A 70 -2.74 -9.01 -8.42
CA ARG A 70 -1.64 -8.14 -8.85
C ARG A 70 -0.91 -7.54 -7.65
N MET A 71 -1.66 -7.00 -6.68
CA MET A 71 -1.08 -6.48 -5.44
C MET A 71 -0.35 -7.55 -4.63
N ARG A 72 -0.89 -8.77 -4.57
CA ARG A 72 -0.26 -9.89 -3.85
C ARG A 72 1.07 -10.28 -4.48
N GLU A 73 1.12 -10.35 -5.82
CA GLU A 73 2.33 -10.62 -6.59
C GLU A 73 3.36 -9.51 -6.42
N THR A 74 2.96 -8.25 -6.52
CA THR A 74 3.86 -7.11 -6.27
C THR A 74 4.40 -7.11 -4.85
N ARG A 75 3.58 -7.46 -3.85
CA ARG A 75 4.04 -7.63 -2.47
C ARG A 75 5.03 -8.79 -2.33
N ASP A 76 4.79 -9.95 -2.96
CA ASP A 76 5.75 -11.07 -2.96
C ASP A 76 7.12 -10.63 -3.51
N GLN A 77 7.11 -9.88 -4.62
CA GLN A 77 8.33 -9.34 -5.23
C GLN A 77 9.07 -8.38 -4.29
N ILE A 78 8.34 -7.43 -3.69
CA ILE A 78 8.90 -6.47 -2.73
C ILE A 78 9.49 -7.17 -1.50
N GLU A 79 8.77 -8.15 -0.94
CA GLU A 79 9.23 -8.92 0.22
C GLU A 79 10.53 -9.65 -0.09
N ALA A 80 10.64 -10.25 -1.28
CA ALA A 80 11.86 -10.92 -1.73
C ALA A 80 13.02 -9.92 -1.94
N GLU A 81 12.77 -8.77 -2.59
CA GLU A 81 13.77 -7.72 -2.85
C GLU A 81 14.33 -7.10 -1.56
N LEU A 82 13.48 -6.96 -0.53
CA LEU A 82 13.82 -6.34 0.75
C LEU A 82 14.21 -7.36 1.83
N GLU A 83 14.26 -8.65 1.49
CA GLU A 83 14.55 -9.77 2.41
C GLU A 83 13.67 -9.76 3.67
N LEU A 84 12.40 -9.38 3.53
CA LEU A 84 11.46 -9.29 4.65
C LEU A 84 10.91 -10.68 4.97
N ALA A 85 10.99 -11.08 6.24
CA ALA A 85 10.40 -12.34 6.70
C ALA A 85 8.87 -12.27 6.57
N GLN A 86 8.26 -13.34 6.04
CA GLN A 86 6.81 -13.49 5.97
C GLN A 86 6.22 -13.61 7.39
N HIS A 87 5.76 -12.50 7.96
CA HIS A 87 4.86 -12.50 9.10
C HIS A 87 3.44 -12.28 8.60
N SER A 88 2.81 -13.35 8.14
CA SER A 88 1.37 -13.33 7.87
C SER A 88 0.62 -13.81 9.11
N GLU A 89 0.25 -12.88 9.99
CA GLU A 89 -1.10 -12.95 10.56
C GLU A 89 -2.08 -12.77 9.39
N PRO A 90 -3.14 -13.58 9.27
CA PRO A 90 -4.06 -13.44 8.15
C PRO A 90 -4.69 -12.06 8.20
N ALA A 91 -4.32 -11.19 7.26
CA ALA A 91 -4.99 -9.92 7.05
C ALA A 91 -6.47 -10.23 6.78
N ASP A 92 -7.34 -9.83 7.70
CA ASP A 92 -8.78 -9.93 7.53
C ASP A 92 -9.16 -9.35 6.16
N LYS A 93 -9.80 -10.19 5.35
CA LYS A 93 -10.17 -9.89 3.97
C LYS A 93 -11.22 -8.78 3.96
N GLY A 94 -10.81 -7.52 3.80
CA GLY A 94 -11.73 -6.43 3.51
C GLY A 94 -11.12 -5.04 3.62
N ILE A 95 -11.58 -4.14 2.76
CA ILE A 95 -11.55 -2.70 3.01
C ILE A 95 -12.42 -2.47 4.26
N TRP A 96 -11.79 -2.23 5.40
CA TRP A 96 -12.45 -1.86 6.65
C TRP A 96 -12.01 -0.47 7.09
N CYS A 97 -12.98 0.39 7.38
CA CYS A 97 -12.79 1.69 8.02
C CYS A 97 -13.09 1.51 9.51
N TRP A 98 -12.08 1.60 10.38
CA TRP A 98 -12.30 1.95 11.79
C TRP A 98 -11.05 2.58 12.41
N GLY A 99 -11.27 3.58 13.27
CA GLY A 99 -10.23 4.40 13.87
C GLY A 99 -9.97 4.07 15.34
N SER A 100 -8.70 4.05 15.72
CA SER A 100 -8.17 4.66 16.95
C SER A 100 -6.63 4.50 16.95
N GLY A 101 -5.91 5.55 17.33
CA GLY A 101 -4.43 5.55 17.37
C GLY A 101 -3.81 6.71 16.60
N GLN A 102 -2.80 7.34 17.22
CA GLN A 102 -2.12 8.56 16.78
C GLN A 102 -1.82 8.56 15.28
N LYS A 103 -2.24 9.64 14.61
CA LYS A 103 -2.13 9.82 13.17
C LYS A 103 -1.00 10.80 12.90
N SER A 104 0.02 10.36 12.18
CA SER A 104 0.91 11.27 11.46
C SER A 104 0.64 11.06 9.98
N ALA A 105 0.03 12.06 9.35
CA ALA A 105 -0.20 12.07 7.91
C ALA A 105 1.05 12.64 7.24
N VAL A 106 1.62 11.89 6.29
CA VAL A 106 2.62 12.43 5.36
C VAL A 106 1.92 12.51 4.01
N LEU A 107 1.74 13.73 3.52
CA LEU A 107 1.06 14.00 2.26
C LEU A 107 2.11 14.00 1.14
N TRP A 108 1.89 13.21 0.10
CA TRP A 108 2.65 13.27 -1.14
C TRP A 108 1.67 13.58 -2.27
N SER A 109 1.85 14.71 -2.94
CA SER A 109 1.04 15.21 -4.06
C SER A 109 1.84 15.25 -5.34
#